data_AF-A0A1W9VAM5-F1
#
_entry.id   AF-A0A1W9VAM5-F1
#
_cell.length_a   1.000
_cell.length_b   1.000
_cell.length_c   1.000
_cell.angle_alpha   90.00
_cell.angle_beta   90.00
_cell.angle_gamma   90.00
#
_symmetry.space_group_name_H-M   'P 1'
#
loop_
_entity.id
_entity.type
_entity.pdbx_description
1 polymer ?
#
loop_
_entity_poly.entity_id
_entity_poly.type
_entity_poly.pdbx_seq_one_letter_code
_entity_poly.pdbx_strand_id
1 'polypeptide(L)'
;MSQEFNGQIKLILDNKAISAKLLFLPDENGETHNIDTLHHLLQRENIVYGINETALKNAVEDFSEAMEKTESDPVAEGEEPTSGEGDVYDFSSLTFSPELEKVVEKIRSINMAPQIFSTIKSTVKKDRRVKDKGLFKGGKEKIIIVEEQVEKKVRIDVSPTISEIGFFRQGDLICTIEKSTGIEAPGKDIRGNILKPLPVSRDQFYFGRNIRKEKNEFFAEVSGFARKGENWMDIVPFETHSYTVRISENRADCFLDFTVGHKGAPLPEVASIKASVEEKNYPLENLISDDKILRVLRMGCKSGSSQTFCLTQDRNSESDIEINSLATEAKLHLKKGSGKGHSLDLKKTWQKVLGLKIKDFEADKIKKEILDFNSSNQLEISILLAKGENPERGKDREIIVDAEYIDQEQINVILERMKQLRKKPDSFGETTRGEKRQGYFW
;
A
#
# COMPACT_ATOMS: atom_id res chain seq x y z
N MET A 1 -80.38 26.93 5.15
CA MET A 1 -81.14 25.77 5.65
C MET A 1 -80.12 24.67 5.82
N SER A 2 -79.92 24.21 7.05
CA SER A 2 -79.10 23.02 7.31
C SER A 2 -79.78 21.84 6.62
N GLN A 3 -79.06 21.13 5.75
CA GLN A 3 -79.55 19.86 5.21
C GLN A 3 -79.63 18.84 6.35
N GLU A 4 -80.75 18.10 6.37
CA GLU A 4 -81.07 17.09 7.37
C GLU A 4 -81.37 15.78 6.63
N PHE A 5 -80.95 14.66 7.21
CA PHE A 5 -81.19 13.32 6.66
C PHE A 5 -81.50 12.34 7.80
N ASN A 6 -82.27 11.29 7.50
CA ASN A 6 -82.71 10.31 8.50
C ASN A 6 -82.04 8.96 8.27
N GLY A 7 -81.45 8.39 9.31
CA GLY A 7 -80.88 7.04 9.24
C GLY A 7 -79.99 6.69 10.42
N GLN A 8 -79.09 5.74 10.23
CA GLN A 8 -78.07 5.36 11.21
C GLN A 8 -76.66 5.66 10.67
N ILE A 9 -75.82 6.25 11.52
CA ILE A 9 -74.43 6.56 11.19
C ILE A 9 -73.49 5.70 12.03
N LYS A 10 -72.54 5.04 11.37
CA LYS A 10 -71.47 4.29 12.01
C LYS A 10 -70.14 4.89 11.62
N LEU A 11 -69.31 5.15 12.63
CA LEU A 11 -67.95 5.60 12.42
C LEU A 11 -67.06 4.38 12.10
N ILE A 12 -66.35 4.42 10.98
CA ILE A 12 -65.34 3.43 10.61
C ILE A 12 -63.97 4.07 10.83
N LEU A 13 -63.17 3.44 11.68
CA LEU A 13 -61.79 3.84 11.96
C LEU A 13 -60.82 2.83 11.33
N ASP A 14 -59.73 3.32 10.77
CA ASP A 14 -58.61 2.45 10.42
C ASP A 14 -57.93 1.86 11.68
N ASN A 15 -57.23 0.73 11.53
CA ASN A 15 -56.58 -0.03 12.61
C ASN A 15 -55.61 0.80 13.46
N LYS A 16 -55.06 1.89 12.91
CA LYS A 16 -54.16 2.83 13.61
C LYS A 16 -54.83 4.13 14.05
N ALA A 17 -56.15 4.27 13.84
CA ALA A 17 -56.92 5.50 14.04
C ALA A 17 -56.32 6.71 13.29
N ILE A 18 -55.75 6.49 12.09
CA ILE A 18 -55.18 7.56 11.25
C ILE A 18 -56.24 8.16 10.32
N SER A 19 -57.26 7.40 9.94
CA SER A 19 -58.37 7.90 9.13
C SER A 19 -59.70 7.49 9.75
N ALA A 20 -60.67 8.41 9.67
CA ALA A 20 -62.05 8.20 10.09
C ALA A 20 -62.99 8.44 8.91
N LYS A 21 -63.92 7.51 8.69
CA LYS A 21 -64.98 7.63 7.69
C LYS A 21 -66.34 7.40 8.32
N LEU A 22 -67.37 7.97 7.71
CA LEU A 22 -68.75 7.76 8.13
C LEU A 22 -69.40 6.76 7.19
N LEU A 23 -70.07 5.78 7.77
CA LEU A 23 -70.91 4.84 7.06
C LEU A 23 -72.36 5.14 7.40
N PHE A 24 -73.12 5.53 6.38
CA PHE A 24 -74.54 5.84 6.49
C PHE A 24 -75.41 4.66 6.04
N LEU A 25 -76.45 4.39 6.82
CA LEU A 25 -77.50 3.42 6.54
C LEU A 25 -78.85 4.16 6.59
N PRO A 26 -79.48 4.46 5.44
CA PRO A 26 -80.73 5.22 5.41
C PRO A 26 -81.86 4.45 6.11
N ASP A 27 -82.65 5.16 6.92
CA ASP A 27 -83.84 4.65 7.61
C ASP A 27 -84.84 5.80 7.78
N GLU A 28 -86.01 5.70 7.15
CA GLU A 28 -87.03 6.76 7.17
C GLU A 28 -87.57 7.06 8.58
N ASN A 29 -87.47 6.09 9.50
CA ASN A 29 -87.83 6.27 10.92
C ASN A 29 -86.61 6.45 11.83
N GLY A 30 -85.42 6.62 11.23
CA GLY A 30 -84.16 6.79 11.93
C GLY A 30 -84.01 8.16 12.61
N GLU A 31 -82.90 8.33 13.30
CA GLU A 31 -82.55 9.63 13.89
C GLU A 31 -82.25 10.65 12.79
N THR A 32 -82.71 11.89 12.99
CA THR A 32 -82.38 13.00 12.09
C THR A 32 -80.97 13.51 12.40
N HIS A 33 -80.13 13.52 11.38
CA HIS A 33 -78.75 13.97 11.45
C HIS A 33 -78.54 15.20 10.57
N ASN A 34 -77.72 16.12 11.08
CA ASN A 34 -77.20 17.30 10.39
C ASN A 34 -75.69 17.45 10.71
N ILE A 35 -75.04 18.47 10.13
CA ILE A 35 -73.60 18.71 10.34
C ILE A 35 -73.21 18.83 11.83
N ASP A 36 -74.04 19.49 12.66
CA ASP A 36 -73.77 19.65 14.09
C ASP A 36 -73.85 18.31 14.82
N THR A 37 -74.80 17.44 14.45
CA THR A 37 -74.86 16.08 14.99
C THR A 37 -73.67 15.22 14.57
N LEU A 38 -73.10 15.43 13.37
CA LEU A 38 -71.88 14.75 12.94
C LEU A 38 -70.67 15.23 13.75
N HIS A 39 -70.55 16.54 14.01
CA HIS A 39 -69.50 17.06 14.88
C HIS A 39 -69.61 16.49 16.29
N HIS A 40 -70.83 16.42 16.86
CA HIS A 40 -71.04 15.80 18.16
C HIS A 40 -70.72 14.30 18.16
N LEU A 41 -71.00 13.58 17.07
CA LEU A 41 -70.62 12.18 16.90
C LEU A 41 -69.10 12.02 16.91
N LEU A 42 -68.36 12.84 16.13
CA LEU A 42 -66.91 12.82 16.10
C LEU A 42 -66.29 13.17 17.47
N GLN A 43 -66.83 14.19 18.16
CA GLN A 43 -66.40 14.57 19.51
C GLN A 43 -66.65 13.46 20.54
N ARG A 44 -67.82 12.80 20.47
CA ARG A 44 -68.17 11.68 21.36
C ARG A 44 -67.21 10.50 21.20
N GLU A 45 -66.75 10.26 19.98
CA GLU A 45 -65.76 9.21 19.65
C GLU A 45 -64.30 9.67 19.87
N ASN A 46 -64.10 10.83 20.51
CA ASN A 46 -62.81 11.47 20.81
C ASN A 46 -61.96 11.80 19.57
N ILE A 47 -62.59 12.04 18.42
CA ILE A 47 -61.91 12.57 17.23
C ILE A 47 -61.79 14.09 17.42
N VAL A 48 -60.56 14.54 17.64
CA VAL A 48 -60.24 15.94 17.98
C VAL A 48 -59.16 16.54 17.06
N TYR A 49 -58.62 15.74 16.15
CA TYR A 49 -57.55 16.14 15.25
C TYR A 49 -57.88 15.75 13.80
N GLY A 50 -57.46 16.59 12.85
CA GLY A 50 -57.53 16.24 11.43
C GLY A 50 -58.92 16.31 10.78
N ILE A 51 -59.91 16.91 11.44
CA ILE A 51 -61.29 16.97 10.93
C ILE A 51 -61.34 17.80 9.64
N ASN A 52 -61.85 17.20 8.57
CA ASN A 52 -62.02 17.84 7.28
C ASN A 52 -63.45 18.35 7.13
N GLU A 53 -63.63 19.66 7.39
CA GLU A 53 -64.92 20.36 7.32
C GLU A 53 -65.61 20.25 5.94
N THR A 54 -64.82 20.20 4.87
CA THR A 54 -65.35 20.06 3.50
C THR A 54 -65.86 18.65 3.27
N ALA A 55 -65.13 17.63 3.70
CA ALA A 55 -65.56 16.23 3.59
C ALA A 55 -66.81 15.95 4.43
N LEU A 56 -66.94 16.57 5.60
CA LEU A 56 -68.17 16.49 6.41
C LEU A 56 -69.38 17.10 5.73
N LYS A 57 -69.24 18.26 5.09
CA LYS A 57 -70.34 18.88 4.33
C LYS A 57 -70.76 18.04 3.14
N ASN A 58 -69.78 17.55 2.37
CA ASN A 58 -70.04 16.65 1.25
C ASN A 58 -70.75 15.38 1.73
N ALA A 59 -70.34 14.80 2.87
CA ALA A 59 -71.00 13.63 3.44
C ALA A 59 -72.47 13.91 3.81
N VAL A 60 -72.80 15.10 4.34
CA VAL A 60 -74.20 15.48 4.63
C VAL A 60 -75.02 15.59 3.33
N GLU A 61 -74.45 16.19 2.28
CA GLU A 61 -75.09 16.29 0.96
C GLU A 61 -75.32 14.90 0.38
N ASP A 62 -74.28 14.06 0.33
CA ASP A 62 -74.33 12.70 -0.20
C ASP A 62 -75.31 11.82 0.56
N PHE A 63 -75.36 11.92 1.89
CA PHE A 63 -76.28 11.13 2.72
C PHE A 63 -77.73 11.60 2.64
N SER A 64 -77.97 12.88 2.32
CA SER A 64 -79.32 13.40 2.11
C SER A 64 -79.97 12.89 0.82
N GLU A 65 -79.15 12.52 -0.17
CA GLU A 65 -79.60 11.97 -1.45
C GLU A 65 -79.49 10.43 -1.51
N ALA A 66 -78.78 9.81 -0.56
CA ALA A 66 -78.53 8.38 -0.54
C ALA A 66 -79.76 7.56 -0.14
N MET A 67 -80.21 6.67 -1.04
CA MET A 67 -81.25 5.66 -0.77
C MET A 67 -80.66 4.30 -0.38
N GLU A 68 -79.34 4.14 -0.44
CA GLU A 68 -78.62 2.91 -0.12
C GLU A 68 -77.48 3.18 0.87
N LYS A 69 -76.82 2.12 1.32
CA LYS A 69 -75.66 2.20 2.21
C LYS A 69 -74.51 2.94 1.52
N THR A 70 -74.09 4.06 2.10
CA THR A 70 -73.05 4.94 1.53
C THR A 70 -71.91 5.17 2.53
N GLU A 71 -70.67 5.13 2.06
CA GLU A 71 -69.47 5.46 2.82
C GLU A 71 -68.93 6.81 2.38
N SER A 72 -68.59 7.68 3.32
CA SER A 72 -68.00 8.98 3.03
C SER A 72 -66.52 8.89 2.70
N ASP A 73 -66.00 9.95 2.08
CA ASP A 73 -64.57 10.26 2.14
C ASP A 73 -64.08 10.44 3.59
N PRO A 74 -62.77 10.35 3.86
CA PRO A 74 -62.20 10.59 5.18
C PRO A 74 -62.65 11.94 5.78
N VAL A 75 -63.44 11.87 6.84
CA VAL A 75 -63.93 13.04 7.58
C VAL A 75 -62.94 13.52 8.63
N ALA A 76 -61.97 12.67 8.98
CA ALA A 76 -60.80 13.08 9.75
C ALA A 76 -59.55 12.29 9.32
N GLU A 77 -58.42 12.98 9.21
CA GLU A 77 -57.12 12.40 8.86
C GLU A 77 -56.01 12.87 9.82
N GLY A 78 -55.34 11.90 10.44
CA GLY A 78 -54.15 12.11 11.23
C GLY A 78 -52.90 12.26 10.37
N GLU A 79 -51.79 12.54 11.03
CA GLU A 79 -50.46 12.60 10.42
C GLU A 79 -49.73 11.28 10.63
N GLU A 80 -49.33 10.62 9.55
CA GLU A 80 -48.47 9.45 9.65
C GLU A 80 -47.08 9.84 10.17
N PRO A 81 -46.47 9.03 11.04
CA PRO A 81 -45.12 9.30 11.50
C PRO A 81 -44.09 9.06 10.39
N THR A 82 -43.18 10.01 10.19
CA THR A 82 -42.06 9.86 9.26
C THR A 82 -40.89 9.19 9.96
N SER A 83 -40.52 8.00 9.48
CA SER A 83 -39.31 7.31 9.97
C SER A 83 -38.07 7.98 9.36
N GLY A 84 -36.99 8.11 10.14
CA GLY A 84 -35.72 8.61 9.61
C GLY A 84 -35.16 7.71 8.52
N GLU A 85 -34.31 8.25 7.66
CA GLU A 85 -33.50 7.43 6.75
C GLU A 85 -32.36 6.78 7.56
N GLY A 86 -31.86 5.60 7.15
CA GLY A 86 -30.71 4.97 7.80
C GLY A 86 -29.40 5.73 7.53
N ASP A 87 -28.35 5.42 8.30
CA ASP A 87 -26.99 5.91 8.01
C ASP A 87 -26.58 5.53 6.56
N VAL A 88 -26.06 6.48 5.80
CA VAL A 88 -25.53 6.24 4.45
C VAL A 88 -24.04 5.96 4.57
N TYR A 89 -23.60 4.83 4.01
CA TYR A 89 -22.21 4.38 4.03
C TYR A 89 -21.58 4.61 2.65
N ASP A 90 -20.70 5.59 2.55
CA ASP A 90 -19.89 5.84 1.35
C ASP A 90 -18.60 5.04 1.42
N PHE A 91 -18.41 4.08 0.52
CA PHE A 91 -17.27 3.17 0.52
C PHE A 91 -16.21 3.61 -0.48
N SER A 92 -14.95 3.56 -0.04
CA SER A 92 -13.81 3.68 -0.94
C SER A 92 -13.81 2.53 -1.95
N SER A 93 -13.23 2.76 -3.14
CA SER A 93 -13.26 1.78 -4.22
C SER A 93 -12.54 0.48 -3.84
N LEU A 94 -13.27 -0.64 -3.91
CA LEU A 94 -12.71 -1.96 -3.66
C LEU A 94 -11.96 -2.45 -4.90
N THR A 95 -10.67 -2.13 -4.98
CA THR A 95 -9.79 -2.55 -6.07
C THR A 95 -8.59 -3.33 -5.55
N PHE A 96 -7.98 -4.16 -6.40
CA PHE A 96 -6.75 -4.89 -6.08
C PHE A 96 -5.92 -5.11 -7.34
N SER A 97 -4.63 -5.40 -7.19
CA SER A 97 -3.73 -5.65 -8.32
C SER A 97 -4.07 -6.98 -9.02
N PRO A 98 -4.02 -7.06 -10.37
CA PRO A 98 -4.28 -8.30 -11.11
C PRO A 98 -3.43 -9.51 -10.67
N GLU A 99 -2.22 -9.27 -10.15
CA GLU A 99 -1.34 -10.32 -9.62
C GLU A 99 -1.96 -11.08 -8.43
N LEU A 100 -2.91 -10.46 -7.74
CA LEU A 100 -3.59 -11.00 -6.57
C LEU A 100 -4.86 -11.79 -6.91
N GLU A 101 -5.26 -11.88 -8.18
CA GLU A 101 -6.51 -12.54 -8.60
C GLU A 101 -6.62 -13.98 -8.06
N LYS A 102 -5.54 -14.76 -8.15
CA LYS A 102 -5.50 -16.14 -7.63
C LYS A 102 -5.74 -16.22 -6.11
N VAL A 103 -5.30 -15.19 -5.38
CA VAL A 103 -5.51 -15.11 -3.94
C VAL A 103 -6.97 -14.76 -3.65
N VAL A 104 -7.54 -13.85 -4.43
CA VAL A 104 -8.96 -13.45 -4.34
C VAL A 104 -9.88 -14.64 -4.63
N GLU A 105 -9.62 -15.42 -5.69
CA GLU A 105 -10.34 -16.67 -5.98
C GLU A 105 -10.29 -17.66 -4.81
N LYS A 106 -9.11 -17.79 -4.19
CA LYS A 106 -8.95 -18.62 -3.00
C LYS A 106 -9.76 -18.08 -1.81
N ILE A 107 -9.78 -16.77 -1.58
CA ILE A 107 -10.58 -16.15 -0.52
C ILE A 107 -12.08 -16.39 -0.75
N ARG A 108 -12.55 -16.26 -2.00
CA ARG A 108 -13.94 -16.54 -2.39
C ARG A 108 -14.32 -18.01 -2.15
N SER A 109 -13.43 -18.96 -2.44
CA SER A 109 -13.73 -20.40 -2.30
C SER A 109 -13.75 -20.92 -0.86
N ILE A 110 -13.01 -20.31 0.08
CA ILE A 110 -12.96 -20.80 1.48
C ILE A 110 -14.27 -20.46 2.23
N ASN A 111 -15.09 -19.51 1.73
CA ASN A 111 -16.38 -19.09 2.33
C ASN A 111 -16.31 -18.92 3.87
N MET A 112 -15.21 -18.35 4.37
CA MET A 112 -15.03 -18.17 5.81
C MET A 112 -16.05 -17.17 6.33
N ALA A 113 -16.90 -17.62 7.25
CA ALA A 113 -17.86 -16.74 7.91
C ALA A 113 -17.14 -15.55 8.57
N PRO A 114 -17.61 -14.32 8.34
CA PRO A 114 -17.01 -13.14 8.93
C PRO A 114 -17.16 -13.15 10.45
N GLN A 115 -16.21 -12.53 11.12
CA GLN A 115 -16.21 -12.41 12.58
C GLN A 115 -16.65 -11.01 12.97
N ILE A 116 -17.96 -10.85 13.11
CA ILE A 116 -18.61 -9.58 13.40
C ILE A 116 -19.06 -9.56 14.85
N PHE A 117 -18.77 -8.46 15.52
CA PHE A 117 -19.15 -8.23 16.90
C PHE A 117 -19.88 -6.90 17.02
N SER A 118 -21.01 -6.88 17.72
CA SER A 118 -21.66 -5.65 18.18
C SER A 118 -21.48 -5.49 19.67
N THR A 119 -21.19 -4.26 20.09
CA THR A 119 -21.08 -3.91 21.50
C THR A 119 -22.47 -3.52 22.00
N ILE A 120 -23.08 -4.39 22.81
CA ILE A 120 -24.34 -4.09 23.49
C ILE A 120 -23.99 -3.49 24.85
N LYS A 121 -24.45 -2.26 25.10
CA LYS A 121 -24.41 -1.63 26.43
C LYS A 121 -25.59 -2.14 27.24
N SER A 122 -25.32 -2.82 28.34
CA SER A 122 -26.34 -3.31 29.27
C SER A 122 -26.13 -2.70 30.64
N THR A 123 -27.18 -2.13 31.23
CA THR A 123 -27.12 -1.62 32.59
C THR A 123 -27.32 -2.79 33.56
N VAL A 124 -26.28 -3.15 34.29
CA VAL A 124 -26.33 -4.20 35.30
C VAL A 124 -26.40 -3.54 36.67
N LYS A 125 -27.41 -3.90 37.45
CA LYS A 125 -27.53 -3.49 38.86
C LYS A 125 -26.55 -4.30 39.69
N LYS A 126 -25.52 -3.66 40.24
CA LYS A 126 -24.58 -4.28 41.18
C LYS A 126 -24.79 -3.72 42.58
N ASP A 127 -24.82 -4.64 43.53
CA ASP A 127 -24.86 -4.32 44.96
C ASP A 127 -23.49 -3.85 45.43
N ARG A 128 -23.34 -2.54 45.68
CA ARG A 128 -22.12 -1.97 46.23
C ARG A 128 -22.34 -1.69 47.72
N ARG A 129 -21.58 -2.38 48.58
CA ARG A 129 -21.56 -2.10 50.02
C ARG A 129 -20.75 -0.82 50.26
N VAL A 130 -21.42 0.23 50.71
CA VAL A 130 -20.76 1.50 51.07
C VAL A 130 -20.90 1.68 52.57
N LYS A 131 -19.78 1.96 53.25
CA LYS A 131 -19.77 2.32 54.68
C LYS A 131 -20.18 3.78 54.82
N ASP A 132 -21.35 4.00 55.41
CA ASP A 132 -21.86 5.33 55.70
C ASP A 132 -20.95 5.98 56.75
N LYS A 133 -20.22 7.05 56.39
CA LYS A 133 -19.40 7.81 57.35
C LYS A 133 -20.30 8.73 58.16
N GLY A 134 -21.12 8.15 59.04
CA GLY A 134 -21.79 8.92 60.07
C GLY A 134 -20.79 9.60 60.99
N LEU A 135 -21.14 10.77 61.52
CA LEU A 135 -20.30 11.64 62.36
C LEU A 135 -19.77 10.97 63.65
N PHE A 136 -20.21 9.75 63.99
CA PHE A 136 -19.77 8.99 65.15
C PHE A 136 -19.23 7.63 64.73
N LYS A 137 -18.09 7.24 65.33
CA LYS A 137 -17.30 6.03 65.03
C LYS A 137 -18.15 4.74 65.10
N GLY A 138 -18.69 4.32 63.96
CA GLY A 138 -19.44 3.07 63.83
C GLY A 138 -20.41 3.06 62.63
N GLY A 139 -19.91 3.30 61.41
CA GLY A 139 -20.74 3.30 60.21
C GLY A 139 -21.33 1.92 59.89
N LYS A 140 -22.66 1.81 59.80
CA LYS A 140 -23.36 0.61 59.32
C LYS A 140 -23.16 0.48 57.80
N GLU A 141 -22.88 -0.73 57.33
CA GLU A 141 -22.81 -1.02 55.89
C GLU A 141 -24.20 -0.94 55.28
N LYS A 142 -24.39 -0.05 54.30
CA LYS A 142 -25.58 -0.03 53.45
C LYS A 142 -25.22 -0.64 52.09
N ILE A 143 -26.09 -1.52 51.60
CA ILE A 143 -26.03 -2.00 50.23
C ILE A 143 -26.74 -0.94 49.38
N ILE A 144 -25.99 -0.26 48.52
CA ILE A 144 -26.54 0.66 47.53
C ILE A 144 -26.51 -0.08 46.19
N ILE A 145 -27.67 -0.14 45.52
CA ILE A 145 -27.76 -0.69 44.16
C ILE A 145 -27.21 0.38 43.21
N VAL A 146 -26.04 0.12 42.64
CA VAL A 146 -25.41 1.01 41.65
C VAL A 146 -25.64 0.40 40.28
N GLU A 147 -26.25 1.17 39.39
CA GLU A 147 -26.39 0.83 37.98
C GLU A 147 -25.05 1.04 37.28
N GLU A 148 -24.37 -0.05 36.92
CA GLU A 148 -23.12 -0.04 36.17
C GLU A 148 -23.39 -0.43 34.71
N GLN A 149 -22.99 0.39 33.75
CA GLN A 149 -23.06 0.02 32.34
C GLN A 149 -21.94 -0.96 32.01
N VAL A 150 -22.32 -2.19 31.65
CA VAL A 150 -21.40 -3.23 31.20
C VAL A 150 -21.52 -3.36 29.68
N GLU A 151 -20.40 -3.19 28.98
CA GLU A 151 -20.28 -3.44 27.55
C GLU A 151 -20.03 -4.93 27.29
N LYS A 152 -20.97 -5.59 26.60
CA LYS A 152 -20.82 -6.98 26.18
C LYS A 152 -20.69 -7.04 24.66
N LYS A 153 -19.59 -7.61 24.16
CA LYS A 153 -19.42 -7.93 22.74
C LYS A 153 -20.23 -9.19 22.41
N VAL A 154 -21.24 -9.06 21.56
CA VAL A 154 -22.06 -10.17 21.08
C VAL A 154 -21.73 -10.40 19.62
N ARG A 155 -21.49 -11.67 19.26
CA ARG A 155 -21.27 -12.05 17.85
C ARG A 155 -22.60 -11.94 17.09
N ILE A 156 -22.55 -11.32 15.92
CA ILE A 156 -23.70 -11.26 15.00
C ILE A 156 -23.42 -12.24 13.86
N ASP A 157 -24.40 -13.10 13.59
CA ASP A 157 -24.36 -13.98 12.44
C ASP A 157 -24.93 -13.25 11.23
N VAL A 158 -24.11 -13.10 10.20
CA VAL A 158 -24.47 -12.51 8.90
C VAL A 158 -24.26 -13.54 7.81
N SER A 159 -24.89 -13.32 6.65
CA SER A 159 -24.65 -14.14 5.46
C SER A 159 -23.17 -14.12 5.08
N PRO A 160 -22.50 -15.28 4.89
CA PRO A 160 -21.07 -15.32 4.56
C PRO A 160 -20.79 -14.93 3.09
N THR A 161 -21.81 -14.71 2.27
CA THR A 161 -21.68 -14.37 0.86
C THR A 161 -20.94 -13.04 0.67
N ILE A 162 -19.89 -13.07 -0.13
CA ILE A 162 -19.07 -11.90 -0.46
C ILE A 162 -19.57 -11.30 -1.77
N SER A 163 -20.02 -10.06 -1.73
CA SER A 163 -20.42 -9.29 -2.93
C SER A 163 -19.19 -8.71 -3.63
N GLU A 164 -18.30 -8.07 -2.86
CA GLU A 164 -17.14 -7.36 -3.40
C GLU A 164 -15.87 -7.65 -2.57
N ILE A 165 -14.71 -7.57 -3.22
CA ILE A 165 -13.40 -7.74 -2.59
C ILE A 165 -12.46 -6.64 -3.08
N GLY A 166 -11.74 -6.02 -2.15
CA GLY A 166 -10.69 -5.04 -2.42
C GLY A 166 -9.46 -5.32 -1.57
N PHE A 167 -8.35 -4.66 -1.87
CA PHE A 167 -7.14 -4.70 -1.06
C PHE A 167 -6.90 -3.32 -0.45
N PHE A 168 -6.76 -3.26 0.87
CA PHE A 168 -6.43 -2.04 1.61
C PHE A 168 -5.11 -2.22 2.34
N ARG A 169 -4.32 -1.15 2.40
CA ARG A 169 -3.14 -1.05 3.25
C ARG A 169 -3.55 -0.55 4.63
N GLN A 170 -2.73 -0.87 5.62
CA GLN A 170 -2.89 -0.34 6.97
C GLN A 170 -2.98 1.19 6.94
N GLY A 171 -4.04 1.74 7.54
CA GLY A 171 -4.31 3.18 7.60
C GLY A 171 -5.17 3.73 6.47
N ASP A 172 -5.48 2.94 5.43
CA ASP A 172 -6.35 3.40 4.35
C ASP A 172 -7.78 3.64 4.86
N LEU A 173 -8.43 4.68 4.33
CA LEU A 173 -9.86 4.95 4.54
C LEU A 173 -10.68 3.89 3.79
N ILE A 174 -11.62 3.29 4.50
CA ILE A 174 -12.51 2.25 3.96
C ILE A 174 -13.88 2.85 3.65
N CYS A 175 -14.43 3.60 4.59
CA CYS A 175 -15.80 4.07 4.51
C CYS A 175 -16.00 5.33 5.35
N THR A 176 -16.86 6.22 4.86
CA THR A 176 -17.37 7.38 5.57
C THR A 176 -18.87 7.23 5.80
N ILE A 177 -19.34 7.52 7.02
CA ILE A 177 -20.76 7.57 7.36
C ILE A 177 -21.25 9.00 7.20
N GLU A 178 -22.21 9.17 6.30
CA GLU A 178 -23.08 10.33 6.31
C GLU A 178 -24.31 9.98 7.15
N LYS A 179 -24.45 10.67 8.29
CA LYS A 179 -25.65 10.55 9.10
C LYS A 179 -26.79 11.15 8.30
N SER A 180 -27.78 10.33 7.97
CA SER A 180 -29.02 10.80 7.38
C SER A 180 -29.63 11.91 8.23
N THR A 181 -30.04 12.99 7.57
CA THR A 181 -30.73 14.13 8.18
C THR A 181 -32.24 13.92 8.21
N GLY A 182 -32.73 12.73 7.85
CA GLY A 182 -34.15 12.38 7.87
C GLY A 182 -34.73 12.68 9.25
N ILE A 183 -35.44 13.79 9.36
CA ILE A 183 -36.00 14.27 10.62
C ILE A 183 -37.08 13.27 11.01
N GLU A 184 -36.81 12.46 12.03
CA GLU A 184 -37.84 11.64 12.67
C GLU A 184 -38.93 12.57 13.18
N ALA A 185 -40.09 12.56 12.51
CA ALA A 185 -41.23 13.37 12.87
C ALA A 185 -42.27 12.46 13.53
N PRO A 186 -42.69 12.73 14.78
CA PRO A 186 -43.82 12.03 15.36
C PRO A 186 -45.08 12.32 14.54
N GLY A 187 -45.84 11.28 14.26
CA GLY A 187 -47.18 11.42 13.68
C GLY A 187 -48.20 11.73 14.78
N LYS A 188 -49.44 11.96 14.38
CA LYS A 188 -50.55 12.22 15.29
C LYS A 188 -51.81 11.53 14.78
N ASP A 189 -52.43 10.69 15.60
CA ASP A 189 -53.70 10.06 15.24
C ASP A 189 -54.86 11.09 15.23
N ILE A 190 -56.03 10.71 14.71
CA ILE A 190 -57.24 11.56 14.69
C ILE A 190 -57.76 11.92 16.10
N ARG A 191 -57.27 11.24 17.15
CA ARG A 191 -57.59 11.50 18.56
C ARG A 191 -56.58 12.41 19.24
N GLY A 192 -55.54 12.82 18.51
CA GLY A 192 -54.47 13.68 18.97
C GLY A 192 -53.38 12.98 19.78
N ASN A 193 -53.36 11.65 19.85
CA ASN A 193 -52.25 10.90 20.44
C ASN A 193 -51.05 10.91 19.50
N ILE A 194 -49.86 11.01 20.11
CA ILE A 194 -48.60 11.00 19.37
C ILE A 194 -48.30 9.58 18.91
N LEU A 195 -48.22 9.38 17.58
CA LEU A 195 -47.74 8.15 16.96
C LEU A 195 -46.22 8.22 16.87
N LYS A 196 -45.54 7.30 17.57
CA LYS A 196 -44.09 7.19 17.49
C LYS A 196 -43.70 6.65 16.11
N PRO A 197 -42.64 7.19 15.47
CA PRO A 197 -42.09 6.59 14.27
C PRO A 197 -41.69 5.15 14.54
N LEU A 198 -41.89 4.31 13.52
CA LEU A 198 -41.35 2.96 13.57
C LEU A 198 -39.83 3.09 13.70
N PRO A 199 -39.19 2.34 14.62
CA PRO A 199 -37.75 2.29 14.62
C PRO A 199 -37.33 1.80 13.24
N VAL A 200 -36.58 2.62 12.51
CA VAL A 200 -35.95 2.21 11.25
C VAL A 200 -35.29 0.88 11.55
N SER A 201 -35.70 -0.19 10.87
CA SER A 201 -34.90 -1.42 10.90
C SER A 201 -33.54 -0.99 10.42
N ARG A 202 -32.60 -0.83 11.35
CA ARG A 202 -31.28 -0.35 10.98
C ARG A 202 -30.75 -1.42 10.04
N ASP A 203 -30.67 -1.11 8.75
CA ASP A 203 -29.74 -1.77 7.83
C ASP A 203 -28.34 -1.38 8.29
N GLN A 204 -28.01 -1.82 9.50
CA GLN A 204 -26.82 -1.45 10.21
C GLN A 204 -25.71 -2.20 9.50
N PHE A 205 -24.86 -1.47 8.83
CA PHE A 205 -23.69 -2.06 8.23
C PHE A 205 -22.68 -2.41 9.32
N TYR A 206 -22.24 -3.66 9.33
CA TYR A 206 -21.39 -4.19 10.39
C TYR A 206 -19.93 -4.29 9.93
N PHE A 207 -19.06 -3.55 10.61
CA PHE A 207 -17.61 -3.67 10.43
C PHE A 207 -17.04 -4.73 11.38
N GLY A 208 -16.36 -5.71 10.81
CA GLY A 208 -15.76 -6.85 11.49
C GLY A 208 -14.34 -6.57 11.98
N ARG A 209 -13.50 -7.61 12.00
CA ARG A 209 -12.12 -7.51 12.51
C ARG A 209 -11.23 -6.67 11.60
N ASN A 210 -10.22 -6.08 12.23
CA ASN A 210 -9.17 -5.28 11.59
C ASN A 210 -9.68 -4.01 10.90
N ILE A 211 -10.83 -3.50 11.34
CA ILE A 211 -11.38 -2.21 10.92
C ILE A 211 -11.57 -1.36 12.18
N ARG A 212 -10.98 -0.17 12.17
CA ARG A 212 -11.05 0.79 13.26
C ARG A 212 -12.00 1.92 12.90
N LYS A 213 -12.93 2.24 13.80
CA LYS A 213 -13.82 3.40 13.66
C LYS A 213 -13.21 4.63 14.33
N GLU A 214 -13.16 5.75 13.60
CA GLU A 214 -12.79 7.06 14.12
C GLU A 214 -13.88 8.08 13.73
N LYS A 215 -14.70 8.50 14.70
CA LYS A 215 -15.86 9.37 14.47
C LYS A 215 -16.82 8.80 13.42
N ASN A 216 -16.83 9.37 12.21
CA ASN A 216 -17.67 8.97 11.08
C ASN A 216 -16.87 8.21 10.01
N GLU A 217 -15.59 7.95 10.23
CA GLU A 217 -14.71 7.29 9.27
C GLU A 217 -14.29 5.92 9.78
N PHE A 218 -14.04 5.00 8.86
CA PHE A 218 -13.49 3.67 9.14
C PHE A 218 -12.18 3.48 8.40
N PHE A 219 -11.18 2.98 9.13
CA PHE A 219 -9.83 2.78 8.63
C PHE A 219 -9.41 1.32 8.74
N ALA A 220 -8.58 0.88 7.80
CA ALA A 220 -7.93 -0.43 7.85
C ALA A 220 -6.91 -0.48 8.99
N GLU A 221 -7.06 -1.41 9.93
CA GLU A 221 -6.10 -1.59 11.04
C GLU A 221 -4.86 -2.36 10.60
N VAL A 222 -5.00 -3.23 9.59
CA VAL A 222 -3.93 -4.04 9.00
C VAL A 222 -4.06 -4.05 7.48
N SER A 223 -2.96 -4.30 6.78
CA SER A 223 -2.99 -4.55 5.34
C SER A 223 -3.65 -5.89 5.03
N GLY A 224 -4.55 -5.93 4.05
CA GLY A 224 -5.25 -7.16 3.71
C GLY A 224 -6.37 -7.01 2.70
N PHE A 225 -7.07 -8.12 2.47
CA PHE A 225 -8.25 -8.14 1.61
C PHE A 225 -9.49 -7.75 2.40
N ALA A 226 -10.11 -6.64 2.05
CA ALA A 226 -11.44 -6.29 2.52
C ALA A 226 -12.47 -7.12 1.77
N ARG A 227 -13.31 -7.83 2.52
CA ARG A 227 -14.44 -8.59 2.01
C ARG A 227 -15.69 -7.85 2.39
N LYS A 228 -16.52 -7.48 1.41
CA LYS A 228 -17.80 -6.82 1.61
C LYS A 228 -18.91 -7.82 1.29
N GLY A 229 -19.86 -7.95 2.20
CA GLY A 229 -21.12 -8.65 1.97
C GLY A 229 -22.27 -7.65 1.76
N GLU A 230 -23.49 -8.12 1.99
CA GLU A 230 -24.70 -7.29 1.87
C GLU A 230 -24.74 -6.17 2.92
N ASN A 231 -24.48 -6.52 4.19
CA ASN A 231 -24.56 -5.60 5.33
C ASN A 231 -23.33 -5.71 6.25
N TRP A 232 -22.20 -6.17 5.73
CA TRP A 232 -20.98 -6.32 6.52
C TRP A 232 -19.70 -6.15 5.71
N MET A 233 -18.61 -5.85 6.43
CA MET A 233 -17.27 -5.86 5.88
C MET A 233 -16.24 -6.30 6.93
N ASP A 234 -15.25 -7.09 6.54
CA ASP A 234 -14.06 -7.35 7.37
C ASP A 234 -12.78 -7.31 6.53
N ILE A 235 -11.63 -7.24 7.20
CA ILE A 235 -10.32 -7.34 6.53
C ILE A 235 -9.65 -8.65 6.94
N VAL A 236 -9.33 -9.48 5.95
CA VAL A 236 -8.48 -10.66 6.11
C VAL A 236 -7.03 -10.22 5.97
N PRO A 237 -6.21 -10.31 7.03
CA PRO A 237 -4.82 -9.85 6.99
C PRO A 237 -4.04 -10.55 5.87
N PHE A 238 -3.38 -9.75 5.05
CA PHE A 238 -2.55 -10.24 3.95
C PHE A 238 -1.48 -9.21 3.62
N GLU A 239 -0.23 -9.65 3.67
CA GLU A 239 0.92 -8.83 3.29
C GLU A 239 1.54 -9.39 2.02
N THR A 240 1.82 -8.53 1.04
CA THR A 240 2.61 -8.90 -0.12
C THR A 240 4.08 -9.02 0.27
N HIS A 241 4.85 -9.77 -0.50
CA HIS A 241 6.30 -9.69 -0.38
C HIS A 241 6.77 -8.28 -0.75
N SER A 242 7.78 -7.78 -0.06
CA SER A 242 8.36 -6.45 -0.32
C SER A 242 9.87 -6.55 -0.42
N TYR A 243 10.48 -5.58 -1.11
CA TYR A 243 11.92 -5.55 -1.27
C TYR A 243 12.46 -4.12 -1.33
N THR A 244 13.73 -3.98 -0.98
CA THR A 244 14.49 -2.74 -1.19
C THR A 244 15.86 -3.07 -1.77
N VAL A 245 16.31 -2.23 -2.70
CA VAL A 245 17.63 -2.38 -3.33
C VAL A 245 18.61 -1.39 -2.69
N ARG A 246 19.80 -1.89 -2.33
CA ARG A 246 20.92 -1.10 -1.81
C ARG A 246 22.18 -1.36 -2.61
N ILE A 247 23.02 -0.35 -2.78
CA ILE A 247 24.34 -0.47 -3.39
C ILE A 247 25.40 -0.34 -2.28
N SER A 248 26.47 -1.12 -2.37
CA SER A 248 27.62 -1.01 -1.47
C SER A 248 28.34 0.34 -1.56
N GLU A 249 29.11 0.69 -0.53
CA GLU A 249 29.89 1.94 -0.50
C GLU A 249 30.93 2.03 -1.63
N ASN A 250 31.57 0.89 -1.96
CA ASN A 250 32.53 0.80 -3.07
C ASN A 250 31.85 0.69 -4.46
N ARG A 251 30.50 0.72 -4.47
CA ARG A 251 29.63 0.60 -5.64
C ARG A 251 29.86 -0.64 -6.51
N ALA A 252 30.55 -1.64 -5.97
CA ALA A 252 30.81 -2.90 -6.65
C ALA A 252 29.60 -3.85 -6.55
N ASP A 253 28.86 -3.81 -5.44
CA ASP A 253 27.82 -4.78 -5.12
C ASP A 253 26.43 -4.16 -5.03
N CYS A 254 25.46 -4.90 -5.53
CA CYS A 254 24.04 -4.62 -5.40
C CYS A 254 23.41 -5.67 -4.48
N PHE A 255 22.69 -5.20 -3.47
CA PHE A 255 22.00 -6.03 -2.50
C PHE A 255 20.49 -5.84 -2.60
N LEU A 256 19.77 -6.94 -2.43
CA LEU A 256 18.33 -6.99 -2.30
C LEU A 256 17.98 -7.38 -0.86
N ASP A 257 17.38 -6.46 -0.11
CA ASP A 257 16.72 -6.83 1.13
C ASP A 257 15.29 -7.23 0.81
N PHE A 258 14.99 -8.50 1.07
CA PHE A 258 13.70 -9.10 0.76
C PHE A 258 12.95 -9.40 2.06
N THR A 259 11.73 -8.89 2.19
CA THR A 259 10.84 -9.14 3.31
C THR A 259 9.69 -10.02 2.88
N VAL A 260 9.57 -11.17 3.54
CA VAL A 260 8.59 -12.20 3.21
C VAL A 260 7.25 -11.87 3.85
N GLY A 261 6.29 -11.43 3.04
CA GLY A 261 4.87 -11.38 3.40
C GLY A 261 4.18 -12.76 3.46
N HIS A 262 2.87 -12.79 3.18
CA HIS A 262 2.02 -13.97 3.28
C HIS A 262 2.44 -15.10 2.32
N LYS A 263 2.30 -16.37 2.74
CA LYS A 263 2.73 -17.56 1.96
C LYS A 263 2.06 -17.70 0.59
N GLY A 264 0.87 -17.13 0.43
CA GLY A 264 0.12 -17.11 -0.82
C GLY A 264 0.41 -15.89 -1.71
N ALA A 265 1.28 -14.97 -1.27
CA ALA A 265 1.62 -13.80 -2.06
C ALA A 265 2.45 -14.18 -3.31
N PRO A 266 2.22 -13.51 -4.44
CA PRO A 266 3.06 -13.68 -5.62
C PRO A 266 4.48 -13.16 -5.32
N LEU A 267 5.47 -13.77 -5.96
CA LEU A 267 6.85 -13.27 -5.93
C LEU A 267 6.92 -11.95 -6.70
N PRO A 268 7.74 -10.98 -6.25
CA PRO A 268 8.00 -9.78 -7.04
C PRO A 268 8.58 -10.14 -8.41
N GLU A 269 8.17 -9.42 -9.44
CA GLU A 269 8.70 -9.60 -10.77
C GLU A 269 10.18 -9.20 -10.85
N VAL A 270 10.99 -10.02 -11.55
CA VAL A 270 12.42 -9.72 -11.76
C VAL A 270 12.60 -8.41 -12.53
N ALA A 271 11.70 -8.10 -13.46
CA ALA A 271 11.71 -6.84 -14.21
C ALA A 271 11.58 -5.63 -13.29
N SER A 272 10.67 -5.69 -12.31
CA SER A 272 10.48 -4.64 -11.31
C SER A 272 11.73 -4.45 -10.44
N ILE A 273 12.37 -5.55 -10.01
CA ILE A 273 13.63 -5.50 -9.25
C ILE A 273 14.74 -4.83 -10.08
N LYS A 274 14.89 -5.21 -11.35
CA LYS A 274 15.89 -4.61 -12.25
C LYS A 274 15.65 -3.12 -12.48
N ALA A 275 14.40 -2.70 -12.64
CA ALA A 275 14.06 -1.29 -12.74
C ALA A 275 14.50 -0.52 -11.48
N SER A 276 14.28 -1.08 -10.28
CA SER A 276 14.76 -0.49 -9.02
C SER A 276 16.29 -0.45 -8.92
N VAL A 277 17.01 -1.39 -9.54
CA VAL A 277 18.49 -1.38 -9.60
C VAL A 277 18.99 -0.28 -10.54
N GLU A 278 18.34 -0.13 -11.69
CA GLU A 278 18.68 0.89 -12.68
C GLU A 278 18.45 2.31 -12.13
N GLU A 279 17.37 2.54 -11.38
CA GLU A 279 17.10 3.80 -10.68
C GLU A 279 18.24 4.19 -9.72
N LYS A 280 18.98 3.21 -9.18
CA LYS A 280 20.15 3.45 -8.33
C LYS A 280 21.45 3.63 -9.12
N ASN A 281 21.39 3.74 -10.45
CA ASN A 281 22.53 3.88 -11.37
C ASN A 281 23.53 2.71 -11.30
N TYR A 282 23.04 1.49 -11.09
CA TYR A 282 23.88 0.28 -11.12
C TYR A 282 23.71 -0.47 -12.45
N PRO A 283 24.82 -0.86 -13.12
CA PRO A 283 24.77 -1.50 -14.43
C PRO A 283 24.15 -2.92 -14.35
N LEU A 284 23.12 -3.15 -15.16
CA LEU A 284 22.36 -4.43 -15.17
C LEU A 284 23.19 -5.63 -15.65
N GLU A 285 24.22 -5.40 -16.47
CA GLU A 285 25.15 -6.42 -16.95
C GLU A 285 25.96 -7.10 -15.83
N ASN A 286 26.14 -6.41 -14.70
CA ASN A 286 26.83 -6.95 -13.53
C ASN A 286 25.93 -7.78 -12.63
N LEU A 287 24.63 -7.86 -12.90
CA LEU A 287 23.69 -8.65 -12.12
C LEU A 287 23.75 -10.14 -12.45
N ILE A 288 23.41 -10.97 -11.47
CA ILE A 288 23.14 -12.39 -11.68
C ILE A 288 21.94 -12.57 -12.63
N SER A 289 21.87 -13.74 -13.27
CA SER A 289 20.77 -14.05 -14.19
C SER A 289 19.41 -14.09 -13.50
N ASP A 290 18.36 -13.84 -14.27
CA ASP A 290 16.97 -13.77 -13.82
C ASP A 290 16.53 -15.04 -13.08
N ASP A 291 16.95 -16.22 -13.58
CA ASP A 291 16.72 -17.50 -12.92
C ASP A 291 17.35 -17.59 -11.53
N LYS A 292 18.54 -17.01 -11.35
CA LYS A 292 19.20 -16.96 -10.04
C LYS A 292 18.46 -16.00 -9.10
N ILE A 293 18.00 -14.85 -9.60
CA ILE A 293 17.17 -13.90 -8.81
C ILE A 293 15.89 -14.61 -8.34
N LEU A 294 15.16 -15.26 -9.24
CA LEU A 294 13.96 -16.03 -8.90
C LEU A 294 14.24 -17.15 -7.90
N ARG A 295 15.35 -17.86 -8.06
CA ARG A 295 15.76 -18.92 -7.13
C ARG A 295 16.01 -18.35 -5.73
N VAL A 296 16.69 -17.22 -5.65
CA VAL A 296 16.96 -16.50 -4.40
C VAL A 296 15.66 -16.06 -3.71
N LEU A 297 14.72 -15.48 -4.45
CA LEU A 297 13.41 -15.09 -3.91
C LEU A 297 12.63 -16.30 -3.37
N ARG A 298 12.59 -17.41 -4.13
CA ARG A 298 11.96 -18.66 -3.69
C ARG A 298 12.61 -19.22 -2.43
N MET A 299 13.93 -19.13 -2.31
CA MET A 299 14.65 -19.54 -1.10
C MET A 299 14.30 -18.66 0.09
N GLY A 300 14.19 -17.34 -0.12
CA GLY A 300 13.69 -16.39 0.88
C GLY A 300 12.31 -16.79 1.40
N CYS A 301 11.35 -17.03 0.52
CA CYS A 301 10.00 -17.45 0.91
C CYS A 301 9.96 -18.78 1.67
N LYS A 302 10.87 -19.72 1.38
CA LYS A 302 10.98 -20.98 2.14
C LYS A 302 11.51 -20.78 3.55
N SER A 303 12.38 -19.79 3.75
CA SER A 303 12.96 -19.48 5.07
C SER A 303 11.96 -18.81 6.01
N GLY A 304 11.01 -18.02 5.46
CA GLY A 304 10.01 -17.29 6.23
C GLY A 304 10.54 -16.05 6.99
N SER A 305 11.81 -15.69 6.80
CA SER A 305 12.45 -14.53 7.44
C SER A 305 12.89 -13.50 6.41
N SER A 306 13.01 -12.23 6.79
CA SER A 306 13.67 -11.21 5.97
C SER A 306 15.14 -11.57 5.73
N GLN A 307 15.59 -11.46 4.48
CA GLN A 307 16.94 -11.85 4.08
C GLN A 307 17.53 -10.84 3.11
N THR A 308 18.84 -10.62 3.23
CA THR A 308 19.62 -9.82 2.28
C THR A 308 20.35 -10.74 1.32
N PHE A 309 20.26 -10.46 0.03
CA PHE A 309 20.91 -11.23 -1.01
C PHE A 309 21.78 -10.34 -1.89
N CYS A 310 22.96 -10.82 -2.27
CA CYS A 310 23.76 -10.15 -3.29
C CYS A 310 23.19 -10.51 -4.67
N LEU A 311 22.86 -9.47 -5.46
CA LEU A 311 22.40 -9.59 -6.84
C LEU A 311 23.56 -9.48 -7.84
N THR A 312 24.78 -9.22 -7.40
CA THR A 312 25.94 -9.02 -8.28
C THR A 312 26.61 -10.35 -8.62
N GLN A 313 27.18 -10.43 -9.83
CA GLN A 313 28.03 -11.55 -10.23
C GLN A 313 29.32 -11.61 -9.42
N ASP A 314 29.78 -12.83 -9.13
CA ASP A 314 31.01 -13.05 -8.39
C ASP A 314 32.23 -12.67 -9.25
N ARG A 315 33.06 -11.73 -8.78
CA ARG A 315 34.32 -11.33 -9.42
C ARG A 315 35.41 -11.14 -8.38
N ASN A 316 36.60 -11.66 -8.62
CA ASN A 316 37.74 -11.40 -7.74
C ASN A 316 38.36 -10.04 -8.05
N SER A 317 38.79 -9.32 -7.02
CA SER A 317 39.62 -8.14 -7.19
C SER A 317 40.97 -8.51 -7.78
N GLU A 318 41.52 -7.64 -8.61
CA GLU A 318 42.85 -7.78 -9.19
C GLU A 318 43.63 -6.48 -8.99
N SER A 319 44.92 -6.61 -8.68
CA SER A 319 45.84 -5.47 -8.54
C SER A 319 47.17 -5.89 -9.18
N ASP A 320 47.43 -5.39 -10.37
CA ASP A 320 48.62 -5.73 -11.15
C ASP A 320 49.40 -4.47 -11.52
N ILE A 321 50.73 -4.60 -11.62
CA ILE A 321 51.60 -3.49 -12.01
C ILE A 321 52.36 -3.90 -13.25
N GLU A 322 52.05 -3.20 -14.34
CA GLU A 322 52.70 -3.39 -15.62
C GLU A 322 53.84 -2.36 -15.77
N ILE A 323 55.05 -2.85 -15.97
CA ILE A 323 56.23 -2.02 -16.29
C ILE A 323 56.59 -2.31 -17.73
N ASN A 324 56.74 -1.27 -18.55
CA ASN A 324 57.12 -1.44 -19.94
C ASN A 324 58.54 -2.01 -20.06
N SER A 325 58.88 -2.59 -21.23
CA SER A 325 60.17 -3.25 -21.46
C SER A 325 61.40 -2.35 -21.27
N LEU A 326 61.23 -1.04 -21.44
CA LEU A 326 62.28 -0.05 -21.29
C LEU A 326 62.39 0.49 -19.85
N ALA A 327 61.51 0.05 -18.93
CA ALA A 327 61.37 0.58 -17.57
C ALA A 327 61.17 2.11 -17.51
N THR A 328 60.60 2.68 -18.57
CA THR A 328 60.27 4.12 -18.68
C THR A 328 58.81 4.41 -18.33
N GLU A 329 57.95 3.41 -18.20
CA GLU A 329 56.54 3.60 -17.85
C GLU A 329 56.06 2.49 -16.92
N ALA A 330 55.38 2.86 -15.84
CA ALA A 330 54.75 1.93 -14.91
C ALA A 330 53.27 2.27 -14.75
N LYS A 331 52.38 1.27 -14.92
CA LYS A 331 50.92 1.39 -14.77
C LYS A 331 50.41 0.44 -13.71
N LEU A 332 49.52 0.92 -12.86
CA LEU A 332 48.77 0.13 -11.91
C LEU A 332 47.40 -0.17 -12.49
N HIS A 333 47.11 -1.45 -12.73
CA HIS A 333 45.81 -1.95 -13.14
C HIS A 333 45.05 -2.44 -11.91
N LEU A 334 43.89 -1.84 -11.65
CA LEU A 334 43.02 -2.23 -10.55
C LEU A 334 41.69 -2.74 -11.10
N LYS A 335 41.22 -3.84 -10.53
CA LYS A 335 39.86 -4.35 -10.72
C LYS A 335 39.20 -4.55 -9.37
N LYS A 336 37.96 -4.08 -9.22
CA LYS A 336 37.16 -4.30 -8.02
C LYS A 336 36.68 -5.75 -7.98
N GLY A 337 36.68 -6.31 -6.77
CA GLY A 337 35.97 -7.54 -6.50
C GLY A 337 34.49 -7.27 -6.22
N SER A 338 33.64 -8.24 -6.53
CA SER A 338 32.20 -8.17 -6.31
C SER A 338 31.63 -9.54 -5.92
N GLY A 339 30.43 -9.53 -5.32
CA GLY A 339 29.70 -10.70 -4.89
C GLY A 339 30.44 -11.46 -3.79
N LYS A 340 30.69 -12.75 -4.04
CA LYS A 340 31.48 -13.62 -3.17
C LYS A 340 32.98 -13.59 -3.48
N GLY A 341 33.42 -12.77 -4.43
CA GLY A 341 34.82 -12.60 -4.73
C GLY A 341 35.58 -11.83 -3.65
N HIS A 342 36.90 -11.86 -3.73
CA HIS A 342 37.75 -11.11 -2.80
C HIS A 342 37.65 -9.61 -3.08
N SER A 343 37.43 -8.80 -2.04
CA SER A 343 37.44 -7.34 -2.14
C SER A 343 38.87 -6.81 -2.35
N LEU A 344 38.97 -5.65 -3.00
CA LEU A 344 40.25 -5.01 -3.30
C LEU A 344 40.91 -4.53 -2.00
N ASP A 345 42.03 -5.16 -1.63
CA ASP A 345 42.82 -4.76 -0.47
C ASP A 345 43.66 -3.53 -0.82
N LEU A 346 43.15 -2.35 -0.47
CA LEU A 346 43.79 -1.06 -0.71
C LEU A 346 45.16 -0.95 -0.01
N LYS A 347 45.31 -1.56 1.17
CA LYS A 347 46.56 -1.50 1.94
C LYS A 347 47.63 -2.34 1.25
N LYS A 348 47.30 -3.56 0.86
CA LYS A 348 48.22 -4.45 0.11
C LYS A 348 48.57 -3.87 -1.26
N THR A 349 47.59 -3.28 -1.95
CA THR A 349 47.79 -2.60 -3.23
C THR A 349 48.78 -1.44 -3.08
N TRP A 350 48.60 -0.60 -2.06
CA TRP A 350 49.52 0.51 -1.78
C TRP A 350 50.93 0.03 -1.43
N GLN A 351 51.07 -1.04 -0.65
CA GLN A 351 52.36 -1.65 -0.33
C GLN A 351 53.08 -2.19 -1.58
N LYS A 352 52.36 -2.78 -2.54
CA LYS A 352 52.92 -3.21 -3.82
C LYS A 352 53.50 -2.03 -4.60
N VAL A 353 52.79 -0.91 -4.65
CA VAL A 353 53.25 0.31 -5.34
C VAL A 353 54.52 0.87 -4.68
N LEU A 354 54.54 0.99 -3.34
CA LEU A 354 55.72 1.46 -2.61
C LEU A 354 56.93 0.54 -2.78
N GLY A 355 56.71 -0.77 -2.93
CA GLY A 355 57.77 -1.77 -3.12
C GLY A 355 58.58 -1.57 -4.41
N LEU A 356 58.05 -0.86 -5.41
CA LEU A 356 58.72 -0.62 -6.69
C LEU A 356 59.83 0.43 -6.64
N LYS A 357 59.94 1.19 -5.54
CA LYS A 357 60.98 2.23 -5.34
C LYS A 357 61.12 3.19 -6.54
N ILE A 358 60.00 3.59 -7.11
CA ILE A 358 59.92 4.52 -8.24
C ILE A 358 60.50 5.89 -7.84
N LYS A 359 61.35 6.46 -8.68
CA LYS A 359 61.93 7.80 -8.49
C LYS A 359 60.92 8.87 -8.92
N ASP A 360 60.84 9.99 -8.18
CA ASP A 360 59.93 11.12 -8.43
C ASP A 360 58.43 10.72 -8.46
N PHE A 361 58.02 9.93 -7.46
CA PHE A 361 56.67 9.39 -7.28
C PHE A 361 55.71 10.36 -6.57
N GLU A 362 54.63 10.79 -7.23
CA GLU A 362 53.57 11.63 -6.65
C GLU A 362 52.62 10.81 -5.74
N ALA A 363 53.09 10.46 -4.54
CA ALA A 363 52.38 9.56 -3.64
C ALA A 363 50.94 10.00 -3.30
N ASP A 364 50.75 11.28 -2.99
CA ASP A 364 49.45 11.79 -2.55
C ASP A 364 48.41 11.75 -3.66
N LYS A 365 48.82 12.04 -4.91
CA LYS A 365 47.95 11.99 -6.08
C LYS A 365 47.48 10.56 -6.36
N ILE A 366 48.41 9.61 -6.40
CA ILE A 366 48.09 8.20 -6.70
C ILE A 366 47.23 7.61 -5.59
N LYS A 367 47.54 7.90 -4.32
CA LYS A 367 46.71 7.47 -3.19
C LYS A 367 45.29 8.00 -3.30
N LYS A 368 45.13 9.27 -3.70
CA LYS A 368 43.82 9.87 -3.95
C LYS A 368 43.10 9.18 -5.12
N GLU A 369 43.77 8.94 -6.23
CA GLU A 369 43.19 8.24 -7.39
C GLU A 369 42.73 6.81 -7.05
N ILE A 370 43.47 6.08 -6.21
CA ILE A 370 43.07 4.74 -5.73
C ILE A 370 41.80 4.82 -4.86
N LEU A 371 41.72 5.81 -3.97
CA LEU A 371 40.55 6.01 -3.10
C LEU A 371 39.32 6.49 -3.88
N ASP A 372 39.53 7.41 -4.82
CA ASP A 372 38.50 7.92 -5.73
C ASP A 372 37.98 6.77 -6.61
N PHE A 373 38.87 5.92 -7.14
CA PHE A 373 38.49 4.71 -7.85
C PHE A 373 37.68 3.75 -6.97
N ASN A 374 38.11 3.47 -5.75
CA ASN A 374 37.38 2.57 -4.84
C ASN A 374 35.93 3.05 -4.60
N SER A 375 35.71 4.36 -4.61
CA SER A 375 34.40 4.99 -4.40
C SER A 375 33.59 5.22 -5.69
N SER A 376 34.20 5.06 -6.86
CA SER A 376 33.57 5.33 -8.16
C SER A 376 32.70 4.18 -8.68
N ASN A 377 31.94 4.41 -9.75
CA ASN A 377 31.17 3.36 -10.44
C ASN A 377 32.06 2.47 -11.35
N GLN A 378 33.33 2.83 -11.53
CA GLN A 378 34.22 2.08 -12.41
C GLN A 378 34.63 0.77 -11.75
N LEU A 379 34.53 -0.33 -12.49
CA LEU A 379 34.99 -1.64 -12.03
C LEU A 379 36.48 -1.84 -12.26
N GLU A 380 37.05 -1.18 -13.27
CA GLU A 380 38.44 -1.33 -13.68
C GLU A 380 39.04 0.05 -14.00
N ILE A 381 40.30 0.27 -13.61
CA ILE A 381 41.06 1.49 -13.93
C ILE A 381 42.55 1.15 -14.14
N SER A 382 43.19 1.91 -15.03
CA SER A 382 44.64 1.91 -15.21
C SER A 382 45.19 3.25 -14.78
N ILE A 383 45.99 3.28 -13.72
CA ILE A 383 46.60 4.49 -13.14
C ILE A 383 48.07 4.56 -13.58
N LEU A 384 48.50 5.69 -14.11
CA LEU A 384 49.91 5.92 -14.45
C LEU A 384 50.69 6.23 -13.16
N LEU A 385 51.63 5.35 -12.80
CA LEU A 385 52.45 5.52 -11.59
C LEU A 385 53.63 6.47 -11.82
N ALA A 386 54.33 6.29 -12.94
CA ALA A 386 55.42 7.15 -13.35
C ALA A 386 55.71 7.01 -14.85
N LYS A 387 56.27 8.09 -15.41
CA LYS A 387 56.74 8.16 -16.79
C LYS A 387 58.12 8.81 -16.80
N GLY A 388 59.12 8.03 -17.16
CA GLY A 388 60.48 8.48 -17.38
C GLY A 388 60.71 8.96 -18.82
N GLU A 389 61.95 9.31 -19.10
CA GLU A 389 62.40 9.71 -20.43
C GLU A 389 62.81 8.48 -21.23
N ASN A 390 62.43 8.45 -22.51
CA ASN A 390 62.88 7.39 -23.39
C ASN A 390 64.39 7.55 -23.66
N PRO A 391 65.12 6.43 -23.81
CA PRO A 391 66.54 6.51 -24.12
C PRO A 391 66.73 7.25 -25.45
N GLU A 392 67.46 8.37 -25.40
CA GLU A 392 67.90 9.06 -26.60
C GLU A 392 69.13 8.37 -27.19
N ARG A 393 69.32 8.52 -28.50
CA ARG A 393 70.53 8.04 -29.15
C ARG A 393 71.73 8.77 -28.53
N GLY A 394 72.64 8.00 -27.92
CA GLY A 394 73.87 8.56 -27.36
C GLY A 394 74.69 9.30 -28.42
N LYS A 395 75.48 10.30 -27.97
CA LYS A 395 76.43 11.00 -28.84
C LYS A 395 77.31 9.99 -29.56
N ASP A 396 77.55 10.22 -30.85
CA ASP A 396 78.38 9.33 -31.65
C ASP A 396 79.75 9.18 -30.97
N ARG A 397 80.19 7.93 -30.77
CA ARG A 397 81.48 7.65 -30.14
C ARG A 397 82.59 8.22 -31.03
N GLU A 398 83.42 9.08 -30.43
CA GLU A 398 84.67 9.53 -31.01
C GLU A 398 85.71 8.41 -30.86
N ILE A 399 86.41 8.11 -31.95
CA ILE A 399 87.50 7.14 -31.93
C ILE A 399 88.77 7.93 -31.62
N ILE A 400 89.33 7.70 -30.44
CA ILE A 400 90.64 8.23 -30.07
C ILE A 400 91.66 7.16 -30.46
N VAL A 401 92.55 7.48 -31.40
CA VAL A 401 93.66 6.60 -31.79
C VAL A 401 94.91 7.16 -31.12
N ASP A 402 95.40 6.45 -30.12
CA ASP A 402 96.69 6.73 -29.47
C ASP A 402 97.71 5.71 -29.99
N ALA A 403 98.81 6.20 -30.57
CA ALA A 403 99.83 5.37 -31.20
C ALA A 403 101.22 5.92 -30.87
N GLU A 404 101.90 5.24 -29.95
CA GLU A 404 103.16 5.69 -29.33
C GLU A 404 104.38 5.65 -30.29
N TYR A 405 104.27 4.93 -31.42
CA TYR A 405 105.37 4.70 -32.35
C TYR A 405 105.03 5.08 -33.81
N ILE A 406 103.96 5.86 -34.02
CA ILE A 406 103.50 6.27 -35.35
C ILE A 406 103.47 7.80 -35.38
N ASP A 407 103.96 8.39 -36.49
CA ASP A 407 103.93 9.84 -36.66
C ASP A 407 102.48 10.39 -36.78
N GLN A 408 102.30 11.66 -36.43
CA GLN A 408 100.97 12.30 -36.41
C GLN A 408 100.29 12.29 -37.80
N GLU A 409 101.07 12.29 -38.89
CA GLU A 409 100.55 12.28 -40.26
C GLU A 409 99.93 10.92 -40.62
N GLN A 410 100.58 9.82 -40.26
CA GLN A 410 100.07 8.46 -40.45
C GLN A 410 98.85 8.19 -39.57
N ILE A 411 98.82 8.72 -38.34
CA ILE A 411 97.62 8.66 -37.48
C ILE A 411 96.43 9.35 -38.15
N ASN A 412 96.62 10.52 -38.77
CA ASN A 412 95.57 11.23 -39.49
C ASN A 412 95.07 10.46 -40.73
N VAL A 413 95.97 9.81 -41.48
CA VAL A 413 95.60 8.93 -42.61
C VAL A 413 94.77 7.74 -42.14
N ILE A 414 95.12 7.14 -41.00
CA ILE A 414 94.38 6.02 -40.39
C ILE A 414 92.99 6.50 -39.94
N LEU A 415 92.90 7.65 -39.28
CA LEU A 415 91.62 8.24 -38.85
C LEU A 415 90.70 8.56 -40.04
N GLU A 416 91.23 9.14 -41.12
CA GLU A 416 90.45 9.40 -42.34
C GLU A 416 89.99 8.10 -43.03
N ARG A 417 90.84 7.08 -43.07
CA ARG A 417 90.47 5.76 -43.61
C ARG A 417 89.39 5.08 -42.76
N MET A 418 89.45 5.20 -41.43
CA MET A 418 88.39 4.71 -40.53
C MET A 418 87.07 5.46 -40.73
N LYS A 419 87.09 6.79 -40.93
CA LYS A 419 85.88 7.57 -41.24
C LYS A 419 85.25 7.13 -42.58
N GLN A 420 86.05 6.82 -43.59
CA GLN A 420 85.57 6.32 -44.88
C GLN A 420 84.94 4.93 -44.77
N LEU A 421 85.53 4.02 -43.97
CA LEU A 421 84.96 2.70 -43.71
C LEU A 421 83.62 2.79 -42.95
N ARG A 422 83.49 3.73 -42.01
CA ARG A 422 82.23 3.97 -41.26
C ARG A 422 81.07 4.51 -42.12
N LYS A 423 81.37 5.13 -43.28
CA LYS A 423 80.37 5.64 -44.24
C LYS A 423 79.84 4.58 -45.20
N LYS A 424 80.45 3.39 -45.29
CA LYS A 424 79.84 2.24 -45.96
C LYS A 424 78.98 1.52 -44.93
N PRO A 425 77.64 1.58 -45.00
CA PRO A 425 76.85 0.62 -44.26
C PRO A 425 77.15 -0.73 -44.90
N ASP A 426 77.82 -1.62 -44.17
CA ASP A 426 77.62 -3.04 -44.42
C ASP A 426 76.13 -3.28 -44.20
N SER A 427 75.42 -3.39 -45.31
CA SER A 427 74.13 -4.02 -45.41
C SER A 427 74.28 -5.44 -44.87
N PHE A 428 74.18 -5.59 -43.54
CA PHE A 428 73.79 -6.85 -42.95
C PHE A 428 72.42 -7.16 -43.56
N GLY A 429 72.44 -8.10 -44.50
CA GLY A 429 71.34 -8.38 -45.39
C GLY A 429 70.05 -8.61 -44.62
N GLU A 430 69.00 -7.99 -45.13
CA GLU A 430 67.65 -8.54 -45.06
C GLU A 430 67.69 -9.99 -45.53
N THR A 431 67.90 -10.95 -44.64
CA THR A 431 67.40 -12.31 -44.85
C THR A 431 65.89 -12.24 -44.75
N THR A 432 65.27 -12.02 -45.90
CA THR A 432 63.89 -12.36 -46.21
C THR A 432 63.67 -13.85 -45.92
N ARG A 433 63.29 -14.19 -44.69
CA ARG A 433 62.68 -15.49 -44.36
C ARG A 433 61.17 -15.39 -44.58
N GLY A 434 60.80 -15.30 -45.86
CA GLY A 434 59.47 -15.66 -46.33
C GLY A 434 59.48 -17.13 -46.71
N GLU A 435 59.12 -18.01 -45.78
CA GLU A 435 58.65 -19.35 -46.16
C GLU A 435 57.34 -19.66 -45.45
N LYS A 436 56.34 -19.80 -46.32
CA LYS A 436 54.96 -20.24 -46.08
C LYS A 436 54.96 -21.55 -45.29
N ARG A 437 54.16 -21.62 -44.23
CA ARG A 437 53.50 -22.87 -43.83
C ARG A 437 52.01 -22.73 -44.07
N GLN A 438 51.59 -23.22 -45.25
CA GLN A 438 50.29 -23.86 -45.41
C GLN A 438 50.27 -25.10 -44.51
N GLY A 439 49.24 -25.19 -43.66
CA GLY A 439 48.87 -26.41 -42.95
C GLY A 439 47.34 -26.52 -43.01
N TYR A 440 46.86 -27.37 -43.91
CA TYR A 440 45.51 -27.93 -43.89
C TYR A 440 45.47 -29.13 -42.92
N PHE A 441 44.24 -29.48 -42.51
CA PHE A 441 43.77 -30.68 -41.77
C PHE A 441 43.93 -30.63 -40.23
N TRP A 442 42.91 -30.81 -39.39
CA TRP A 442 41.49 -31.22 -39.50
C TRP A 442 40.60 -30.34 -38.62
#